data_AF-B0CPM0-F1
#
_entry.id   AF-B0CPM0-F1
#
_cell.length_a   1.000
_cell.length_b   1.000
_cell.length_c   1.000
_cell.angle_alpha   90.00
_cell.angle_beta   90.00
_cell.angle_gamma   90.00
#
_symmetry.space_group_name_H-M   'P 1'
#
loop_
_entity.id
_entity.type
_entity.pdbx_description
1 polymer ?
#
loop_
_entity_poly.entity_id
_entity_poly.type
_entity_poly.pdbx_seq_one_letter_code
_entity_poly.pdbx_strand_id
1 'polypeptide(L)'
;MFHLVQNSQGYEPITGEESAQKWGSQTRSKALIFYATVSMTWPSNIYIFVVHGGTKDGLLICAVALYRHEQETAVNRKPLSLRKVCKKIEDEHWSETKRTVKLDPCTLRRLVKGGTLKSIWNFQKSWLLEWEATMVIDYAIEVASRGFPLSHRQLKDHVDSICCARLGRKFPASGVGKNWTSCFISKHSDRLSTYWTHNLDEKWGWAVNPHTNKEWFDLLEDVLKGNRDDKFDKFDPPPTSVGNRDDKFDPPPTSAGSSGQADDVDDDSDMPALIRDPPPTRSSGQADEVNDDMPALASLEKDTYGDDGVDEDEDGGHTLSL
;
A
#
# COMPACT_ATOMS: atom_id res chain seq x y z
N MET A 1 37.89 -2.67 12.79
CA MET A 1 38.70 -3.16 11.66
C MET A 1 37.79 -3.94 10.71
N PHE A 2 37.12 -3.22 9.79
CA PHE A 2 36.22 -3.82 8.80
C PHE A 2 36.99 -3.98 7.49
N HIS A 3 37.23 -5.22 7.07
CA HIS A 3 37.75 -5.49 5.73
C HIS A 3 36.60 -5.42 4.72
N LEU A 4 36.54 -4.31 3.98
CA LEU A 4 35.90 -4.21 2.68
C LEU A 4 36.65 -5.10 1.69
N VAL A 5 36.01 -6.15 1.19
CA VAL A 5 36.46 -6.83 -0.02
C VAL A 5 35.75 -6.20 -1.21
N GLN A 6 36.50 -5.41 -1.98
CA GLN A 6 36.12 -5.00 -3.33
C GLN A 6 36.22 -6.21 -4.25
N ASN A 7 35.13 -6.57 -4.92
CA ASN A 7 35.19 -7.43 -6.11
C ASN A 7 34.92 -6.57 -7.34
N SER A 8 36.00 -6.35 -8.10
CA SER A 8 36.02 -5.69 -9.40
C SER A 8 36.34 -6.72 -10.47
N GLN A 9 35.35 -7.38 -11.07
CA GLN A 9 35.37 -8.02 -12.39
C GLN A 9 33.90 -8.11 -12.83
N GLY A 10 33.45 -7.54 -13.96
CA GLY A 10 33.88 -7.88 -15.32
C GLY A 10 32.67 -8.54 -15.98
N TYR A 11 31.96 -7.81 -16.85
CA TYR A 11 30.80 -8.31 -17.59
C TYR A 11 31.28 -9.27 -18.70
N GLU A 12 30.92 -10.54 -18.58
CA GLU A 12 31.01 -11.55 -19.65
C GLU A 12 29.57 -11.90 -20.10
N PRO A 13 29.28 -11.96 -21.41
CA PRO A 13 27.96 -12.35 -21.91
C PRO A 13 27.82 -13.87 -21.93
N ILE A 14 26.96 -14.41 -21.06
CA ILE A 14 26.62 -15.83 -21.05
C ILE A 14 25.61 -16.11 -22.16
N THR A 15 26.10 -16.60 -23.30
CA THR A 15 25.32 -17.44 -24.23
C THR A 15 25.52 -18.89 -23.81
N GLY A 16 24.44 -19.59 -23.47
CA GLY A 16 24.50 -20.99 -23.08
C GLY A 16 23.12 -21.57 -22.80
N GLU A 17 22.45 -22.04 -23.85
CA GLU A 17 21.55 -23.18 -23.78
C GLU A 17 22.29 -24.35 -23.10
N GLU A 18 21.81 -24.81 -21.95
CA GLU A 18 21.89 -26.19 -21.46
C GLU A 18 21.71 -26.17 -19.93
N SER A 19 20.58 -26.69 -19.45
CA SER A 19 20.45 -27.49 -18.21
C SER A 19 19.00 -27.52 -17.73
N ALA A 20 18.17 -28.29 -18.44
CA ALA A 20 16.89 -28.74 -17.93
C ALA A 20 16.94 -30.26 -17.78
N GLN A 21 17.52 -30.74 -16.68
CA GLN A 21 17.32 -32.12 -16.25
C GLN A 21 17.53 -32.25 -14.74
N LYS A 22 16.54 -32.88 -14.11
CA LYS A 22 16.59 -33.51 -12.79
C LYS A 22 16.17 -32.67 -11.57
N TRP A 23 14.87 -32.37 -11.48
CA TRP A 23 14.15 -32.37 -10.20
C TRP A 23 12.85 -33.15 -10.33
N GLY A 24 12.62 -34.03 -9.35
CA GLY A 24 11.67 -35.12 -9.39
C GLY A 24 10.20 -34.70 -9.38
N SER A 25 9.42 -35.51 -10.10
CA SER A 25 7.97 -35.57 -10.06
C SER A 25 7.47 -35.91 -8.66
N GLN A 26 6.65 -35.04 -8.06
CA GLN A 26 5.48 -35.47 -7.27
C GLN A 26 4.53 -34.26 -7.05
N THR A 27 3.43 -34.25 -7.80
CA THR A 27 2.15 -33.56 -7.51
C THR A 27 2.14 -32.03 -7.33
N ARG A 28 2.32 -31.24 -8.40
CA ARG A 28 1.70 -29.89 -8.56
C ARG A 28 1.35 -29.51 -10.01
N SER A 29 1.02 -30.48 -10.88
CA SER A 29 0.70 -30.22 -12.30
C SER A 29 -0.79 -30.22 -12.62
N LYS A 30 -1.58 -29.30 -12.04
CA LYS A 30 -2.94 -28.97 -12.57
C LYS A 30 -3.34 -27.50 -12.57
N ALA A 31 -2.51 -26.56 -12.09
CA ALA A 31 -2.88 -25.14 -12.07
C ALA A 31 -2.00 -24.20 -12.92
N LEU A 32 -0.95 -24.72 -13.59
CA LEU A 32 0.03 -23.89 -14.31
C LEU A 32 0.30 -24.29 -15.76
N ILE A 33 -0.51 -25.19 -16.35
CA ILE A 33 -0.42 -25.57 -17.77
C ILE A 33 -1.81 -25.43 -18.42
N PHE A 34 -2.38 -24.23 -18.37
CA PHE A 34 -3.55 -23.86 -19.17
C PHE A 34 -3.40 -22.51 -19.89
N TYR A 35 -2.17 -22.03 -20.06
CA TYR A 35 -1.92 -20.74 -20.72
C TYR A 35 -0.98 -20.78 -21.93
N ALA A 36 -0.62 -21.96 -22.45
CA ALA A 36 0.35 -22.01 -23.55
C ALA A 36 0.13 -23.19 -24.50
N THR A 37 -1.03 -23.25 -25.19
CA THR A 37 -1.15 -23.81 -26.57
C THR A 37 -2.59 -23.72 -27.08
N VAL A 38 -3.03 -22.51 -27.47
CA VAL A 38 -4.02 -22.36 -28.54
C VAL A 38 -3.53 -21.22 -29.43
N SER A 39 -2.87 -21.59 -30.52
CA SER A 39 -2.53 -20.73 -31.64
C SER A 39 -3.11 -21.37 -32.89
N MET A 40 -3.43 -20.55 -33.89
CA MET A 40 -4.08 -20.82 -35.19
C MET A 40 -5.60 -20.61 -35.17
N THR A 41 -6.20 -19.53 -35.68
CA THR A 41 -5.74 -18.50 -36.63
C THR A 41 -6.58 -17.23 -36.43
N TRP A 42 -6.05 -16.25 -35.71
CA TRP A 42 -6.48 -14.85 -35.81
C TRP A 42 -5.21 -14.02 -36.06
N PRO A 43 -5.25 -13.02 -36.95
CA PRO A 43 -4.05 -12.30 -37.37
C PRO A 43 -3.37 -11.66 -36.16
N SER A 44 -2.14 -12.13 -35.97
CA SER A 44 -1.28 -11.94 -34.82
C SER A 44 -0.77 -10.50 -34.72
N ASN A 45 -1.47 -9.60 -34.02
CA ASN A 45 -0.81 -8.41 -33.45
C ASN A 45 -1.52 -7.66 -32.33
N ILE A 46 -2.51 -8.25 -31.66
CA ILE A 46 -3.10 -7.65 -30.45
C ILE A 46 -3.21 -8.73 -29.38
N TYR A 47 -2.11 -8.91 -28.65
CA TYR A 47 -2.16 -9.52 -27.33
C TYR A 47 -3.00 -8.61 -26.43
N ILE A 48 -4.31 -8.87 -26.35
CA ILE A 48 -5.20 -8.24 -25.40
C ILE A 48 -4.72 -8.66 -24.01
N PHE A 49 -4.25 -7.67 -23.26
CA PHE A 49 -3.86 -7.73 -21.86
C PHE A 49 -4.90 -8.51 -21.02
N VAL A 50 -4.66 -9.81 -20.81
CA VAL A 50 -5.32 -10.60 -19.77
C VAL A 50 -4.73 -10.17 -18.43
N VAL A 51 -5.04 -8.98 -17.91
CA VAL A 51 -4.55 -8.64 -16.56
C VAL A 51 -5.55 -7.89 -15.68
N HIS A 52 -6.58 -7.18 -16.16
CA HIS A 52 -7.42 -6.36 -15.25
C HIS A 52 -8.93 -6.43 -15.51
N GLY A 53 -9.44 -7.57 -16.00
CA GLY A 53 -10.86 -7.74 -16.39
C GLY A 53 -11.88 -7.53 -15.27
N GLY A 54 -11.47 -7.49 -13.99
CA GLY A 54 -12.39 -7.27 -12.87
C GLY A 54 -12.73 -5.80 -12.58
N THR A 55 -11.99 -4.84 -13.13
CA THR A 55 -12.17 -3.42 -12.80
C THR A 55 -12.80 -2.64 -13.94
N LYS A 56 -13.67 -1.67 -13.61
CA LYS A 56 -14.28 -0.77 -14.59
C LYS A 56 -13.25 -0.03 -15.45
N ASP A 57 -12.11 0.32 -14.86
CA ASP A 57 -11.03 1.01 -15.55
C ASP A 57 -10.30 0.11 -16.55
N GLY A 58 -10.08 -1.17 -16.20
CA GLY A 58 -9.55 -2.17 -17.12
C GLY A 58 -10.46 -2.33 -18.35
N LEU A 59 -11.78 -2.43 -18.14
CA LEU A 59 -12.76 -2.49 -19.23
C LEU A 59 -12.73 -1.24 -20.12
N LEU A 60 -12.57 -0.05 -19.54
CA LEU A 60 -12.42 1.20 -20.31
C LEU A 60 -11.14 1.20 -21.15
N ILE A 61 -10.01 0.72 -20.62
CA ILE A 61 -8.75 0.60 -21.39
C ILE A 61 -8.93 -0.35 -22.57
N CYS A 62 -9.54 -1.52 -22.35
CA CYS A 62 -9.86 -2.47 -23.41
C CYS A 62 -10.76 -1.84 -24.48
N ALA A 63 -11.79 -1.09 -24.07
CA ALA A 63 -12.68 -0.40 -24.99
C ALA A 63 -11.95 0.67 -25.84
N VAL A 64 -11.00 1.41 -25.26
CA VAL A 64 -10.17 2.38 -26.02
C VAL A 64 -9.31 1.66 -27.06
N ALA A 65 -8.65 0.57 -26.67
CA ALA A 65 -7.79 -0.22 -27.56
C ALA A 65 -8.61 -0.81 -28.72
N LEU A 66 -9.75 -1.44 -28.41
CA LEU A 66 -10.65 -1.99 -29.40
C LEU A 66 -11.19 -0.92 -30.36
N TYR A 67 -11.57 0.25 -29.84
CA TYR A 67 -12.06 1.34 -30.67
C TYR A 67 -10.98 1.85 -31.64
N ARG A 68 -9.73 2.02 -31.18
CA ARG A 68 -8.61 2.46 -32.05
C ARG A 68 -8.33 1.44 -33.15
N HIS A 69 -8.27 0.16 -32.80
CA HIS A 69 -8.10 -0.91 -33.79
C HIS A 69 -9.23 -0.94 -34.83
N GLU A 70 -10.48 -0.74 -34.41
CA GLU A 70 -11.63 -0.64 -35.34
C GLU A 70 -11.55 0.60 -36.24
N GLN A 71 -10.97 1.72 -35.79
CA GLN A 71 -10.73 2.88 -36.66
C GLN A 71 -9.68 2.59 -37.73
N GLU A 72 -8.63 1.84 -37.39
CA GLU A 72 -7.54 1.50 -38.32
C GLU A 72 -7.96 0.45 -39.36
N THR A 73 -8.79 -0.52 -38.96
CA THR A 73 -9.23 -1.64 -39.83
C THR A 73 -10.41 -1.28 -40.74
N ALA A 74 -11.08 -0.16 -40.51
CA ALA A 74 -12.29 0.27 -41.22
C ALA A 74 -12.06 0.83 -42.63
N VAL A 75 -11.01 0.41 -43.35
CA VAL A 75 -10.69 0.89 -44.71
C VAL A 75 -11.85 0.65 -45.70
N ASN A 76 -12.66 -0.40 -45.49
CA ASN A 76 -13.74 -0.80 -46.40
C ASN A 76 -15.12 -0.93 -45.73
N ARG A 77 -15.27 -0.55 -44.46
CA ARG A 77 -16.53 -0.70 -43.70
C ARG A 77 -16.74 0.51 -42.79
N LYS A 78 -18.00 0.81 -42.44
CA LYS A 78 -18.28 1.86 -41.46
C LYS A 78 -17.72 1.42 -40.09
N PRO A 79 -16.83 2.21 -39.45
CA PRO A 79 -16.25 1.84 -38.17
C PRO A 79 -17.33 1.72 -37.09
N LEU A 80 -17.08 0.89 -36.08
CA LEU A 80 -17.98 0.77 -34.93
C LEU A 80 -18.11 2.12 -34.19
N SER A 81 -19.34 2.46 -33.80
CA SER A 81 -19.57 3.61 -32.94
C SER A 81 -19.11 3.31 -31.51
N LEU A 82 -18.71 4.34 -30.76
CA LEU A 82 -18.29 4.21 -29.35
C LEU A 82 -19.32 3.45 -28.49
N ARG A 83 -20.61 3.69 -28.72
CA ARG A 83 -21.70 2.97 -28.02
C ARG A 83 -21.70 1.47 -28.32
N LYS A 84 -21.45 1.07 -29.58
CA LYS A 84 -21.35 -0.34 -29.97
C LYS A 84 -20.14 -1.01 -29.35
N VAL A 85 -19.00 -0.30 -29.29
CA VAL A 85 -17.79 -0.80 -28.63
C VAL A 85 -18.02 -0.99 -27.13
N CYS A 86 -18.60 -0.01 -26.43
CA CYS A 86 -18.97 -0.19 -25.01
C CYS A 86 -19.85 -1.42 -24.83
N LYS A 87 -20.98 -1.51 -25.58
CA LYS A 87 -21.91 -2.63 -25.46
C LYS A 87 -21.23 -3.98 -25.70
N LYS A 88 -20.35 -4.08 -26.70
CA LYS A 88 -19.59 -5.31 -26.97
C LYS A 88 -18.74 -5.73 -25.79
N ILE A 89 -18.00 -4.80 -25.17
CA ILE A 89 -17.17 -5.07 -23.99
C ILE A 89 -18.03 -5.42 -22.77
N GLU A 90 -19.19 -4.75 -22.59
CA GLU A 90 -20.14 -5.07 -21.53
C GLU A 90 -20.72 -6.49 -21.68
N ASP A 91 -21.11 -6.87 -22.89
CA ASP A 91 -21.67 -8.19 -23.21
C ASP A 91 -20.61 -9.29 -23.01
N GLU A 92 -19.36 -9.05 -23.41
CA GLU A 92 -18.24 -9.96 -23.21
C GLU A 92 -17.92 -10.14 -21.71
N HIS A 93 -17.81 -9.03 -20.96
CA HIS A 93 -17.59 -9.07 -19.52
C HIS A 93 -18.73 -9.77 -18.76
N TRP A 94 -19.98 -9.54 -19.17
CA TRP A 94 -21.15 -10.25 -18.62
C TRP A 94 -21.06 -11.74 -18.90
N SER A 95 -20.67 -12.13 -20.12
CA SER A 95 -20.57 -13.53 -20.52
C SER A 95 -19.56 -14.29 -19.66
N GLU A 96 -18.43 -13.65 -19.34
CA GLU A 96 -17.34 -14.20 -18.51
C GLU A 96 -17.66 -14.20 -17.02
N THR A 97 -18.07 -13.05 -16.46
CA THR A 97 -18.13 -12.84 -15.00
C THR A 97 -19.52 -12.93 -14.40
N LYS A 98 -20.57 -12.88 -15.25
CA LYS A 98 -21.97 -12.73 -14.84
C LYS A 98 -22.23 -11.49 -13.97
N ARG A 99 -21.39 -10.45 -14.10
CA ARG A 99 -21.57 -9.15 -13.44
C ARG A 99 -21.83 -8.07 -14.47
N THR A 100 -22.92 -7.33 -14.29
CA THR A 100 -23.27 -6.23 -15.19
C THR A 100 -22.44 -5.01 -14.83
N VAL A 101 -21.62 -4.54 -15.76
CA VAL A 101 -20.88 -3.29 -15.63
C VAL A 101 -21.32 -2.36 -16.76
N LYS A 102 -21.76 -1.16 -16.42
CA LYS A 102 -22.14 -0.13 -17.41
C LYS A 102 -20.96 0.81 -17.68
N LEU A 103 -20.57 0.90 -18.94
CA LEU A 103 -19.55 1.79 -19.48
C LEU A 103 -20.21 3.02 -20.11
N ASP A 104 -19.74 4.19 -19.71
CA ASP A 104 -20.26 5.45 -20.22
C ASP A 104 -19.53 5.83 -21.54
N PRO A 105 -20.26 5.99 -22.67
CA PRO A 105 -19.66 6.35 -23.94
C PRO A 105 -18.95 7.72 -23.93
N CYS A 106 -19.38 8.67 -23.10
CA CYS A 106 -18.75 9.98 -22.97
C CYS A 106 -17.37 9.87 -22.32
N THR A 107 -17.24 9.02 -21.30
CA THR A 107 -15.97 8.67 -20.66
C THR A 107 -15.02 8.03 -21.67
N LEU A 108 -15.49 7.06 -22.45
CA LEU A 108 -14.69 6.44 -23.51
C LEU A 108 -14.21 7.47 -24.55
N ARG A 109 -15.10 8.36 -25.00
CA ARG A 109 -14.76 9.45 -25.93
C ARG A 109 -13.64 10.34 -25.39
N ARG A 110 -13.70 10.69 -24.09
CA ARG A 110 -12.66 11.51 -23.43
C ARG A 110 -11.31 10.78 -23.41
N LEU A 111 -11.31 9.49 -23.11
CA LEU A 111 -10.08 8.67 -23.06
C LEU A 111 -9.46 8.50 -24.45
N VAL A 112 -10.27 8.26 -25.49
CA VAL A 112 -9.78 8.15 -26.87
C VAL A 112 -9.05 9.43 -27.30
N LYS A 113 -9.55 10.60 -26.89
CA LYS A 113 -8.94 11.92 -27.12
C LYS A 113 -7.67 12.20 -26.28
N GLY A 114 -7.19 11.22 -25.52
CA GLY A 114 -5.98 11.37 -24.68
C GLY A 114 -6.26 11.79 -23.24
N GLY A 115 -7.51 11.79 -22.79
CA GLY A 115 -7.82 11.97 -21.37
C GLY A 115 -7.29 10.82 -20.52
N THR A 116 -6.94 11.10 -19.26
CA THR A 116 -6.53 10.09 -18.29
C THR A 116 -7.71 9.54 -17.50
N LEU A 117 -7.62 8.28 -17.09
CA LEU A 117 -8.56 7.69 -16.15
C LEU A 117 -8.40 8.34 -14.77
N LYS A 118 -9.52 8.50 -14.06
CA LYS A 118 -9.52 9.11 -12.73
C LYS A 118 -8.68 8.30 -11.74
N SER A 119 -8.70 6.97 -11.83
CA SER A 119 -7.88 6.09 -11.01
C SER A 119 -6.39 6.24 -11.29
N ILE A 120 -5.98 6.25 -12.56
CA ILE A 120 -4.58 6.48 -12.97
C ILE A 120 -4.11 7.85 -12.47
N TRP A 121 -4.94 8.87 -12.62
CA TRP A 121 -4.66 10.21 -12.12
C TRP A 121 -4.52 10.25 -10.60
N ASN A 122 -5.41 9.56 -9.87
CA ASN A 122 -5.32 9.44 -8.42
C ASN A 122 -4.07 8.65 -7.99
N PHE A 123 -3.70 7.61 -8.75
CA PHE A 123 -2.49 6.83 -8.51
C PHE A 123 -1.23 7.68 -8.70
N GLN A 124 -1.18 8.49 -9.77
CA GLN A 124 -0.09 9.44 -10.00
C GLN A 124 0.03 10.50 -8.91
N LYS A 125 -1.07 10.82 -8.24
CA LYS A 125 -1.11 11.73 -7.08
C LYS A 125 -0.87 11.04 -5.74
N SER A 126 -0.67 9.72 -5.72
CA SER A 126 -0.37 8.99 -4.48
C SER A 126 0.99 9.42 -3.95
N TRP A 127 1.06 9.71 -2.66
CA TRP A 127 2.35 9.98 -1.99
C TRP A 127 3.25 8.76 -1.97
N LEU A 128 2.66 7.58 -1.78
CA LEU A 128 3.36 6.29 -1.72
C LEU A 128 3.32 5.56 -3.05
N LEU A 129 4.43 4.93 -3.38
CA LEU A 129 4.49 3.90 -4.42
C LEU A 129 3.75 2.64 -3.94
N GLU A 130 3.32 1.79 -4.88
CA GLU A 130 2.53 0.59 -4.55
C GLU A 130 3.28 -0.35 -3.59
N TRP A 131 4.59 -0.53 -3.80
CA TRP A 131 5.42 -1.35 -2.92
C TRP A 131 5.62 -0.71 -1.53
N GLU A 132 5.75 0.62 -1.46
CA GLU A 132 5.85 1.34 -0.18
C GLU A 132 4.54 1.22 0.61
N ALA A 133 3.40 1.39 -0.08
CA ALA A 133 2.08 1.20 0.52
C ALA A 133 1.92 -0.23 1.04
N THR A 134 2.37 -1.23 0.28
CA THR A 134 2.36 -2.65 0.71
C THR A 134 3.20 -2.85 1.97
N MET A 135 4.42 -2.31 2.02
CA MET A 135 5.28 -2.38 3.21
C MET A 135 4.64 -1.73 4.44
N VAL A 136 4.00 -0.57 4.28
CA VAL A 136 3.30 0.13 5.37
C VAL A 136 2.12 -0.70 5.88
N ILE A 137 1.36 -1.35 4.98
CA ILE A 137 0.26 -2.24 5.35
C ILE A 137 0.77 -3.46 6.12
N ASP A 138 1.82 -4.11 5.61
CA ASP A 138 2.41 -5.30 6.23
C ASP A 138 2.94 -4.97 7.62
N TYR A 139 3.65 -3.84 7.76
CA TYR A 139 4.10 -3.34 9.05
C TYR A 139 2.94 -3.04 10.00
N ALA A 140 1.88 -2.38 9.54
CA ALA A 140 0.71 -2.09 10.36
C ALA A 140 0.02 -3.38 10.86
N ILE A 141 -0.08 -4.40 10.01
CA ILE A 141 -0.61 -5.73 10.37
C ILE A 141 0.29 -6.42 11.39
N GLU A 142 1.62 -6.37 11.19
CA GLU A 142 2.57 -6.97 12.12
C GLU A 142 2.46 -6.35 13.51
N VAL A 143 2.47 -5.02 13.61
CA VAL A 143 2.36 -4.29 14.89
C VAL A 143 1.00 -4.54 15.54
N ALA A 144 -0.08 -4.58 14.76
CA ALA A 144 -1.41 -4.93 15.28
C ALA A 144 -1.52 -6.38 15.75
N SER A 145 -0.87 -7.34 15.08
CA SER A 145 -0.88 -8.75 15.50
C SER A 145 -0.15 -8.97 16.83
N ARG A 146 0.77 -8.07 17.20
CA ARG A 146 1.41 -8.00 18.52
C ARG A 146 0.52 -7.33 19.58
N GLY A 147 -0.71 -6.93 19.25
CA GLY A 147 -1.67 -6.32 20.15
C GLY A 147 -1.64 -4.79 20.19
N PHE A 148 -0.84 -4.14 19.35
CA PHE A 148 -0.67 -2.69 19.35
C PHE A 148 -0.92 -2.10 17.95
N PRO A 149 -2.18 -1.92 17.51
CA PRO A 149 -2.42 -1.29 16.22
C PRO A 149 -1.84 0.13 16.20
N LEU A 150 -1.24 0.51 15.06
CA LEU A 150 -0.69 1.86 14.91
C LEU A 150 -1.79 2.91 15.06
N SER A 151 -1.55 3.96 15.83
CA SER A 151 -2.42 5.14 15.82
C SER A 151 -2.33 5.86 14.47
N HIS A 152 -3.37 6.65 14.13
CA HIS A 152 -3.33 7.55 12.96
C HIS A 152 -2.07 8.43 12.94
N ARG A 153 -1.65 8.94 14.10
CA ARG A 153 -0.44 9.76 14.22
C ARG A 153 0.82 8.96 13.88
N GLN A 154 1.01 7.77 14.46
CA GLN A 154 2.17 6.93 14.19
C GLN A 154 2.23 6.50 12.73
N LEU A 155 1.07 6.10 12.15
CA LEU A 155 0.99 5.74 10.74
C LEU A 155 1.41 6.90 9.84
N LYS A 156 0.95 8.12 10.14
CA LYS A 156 1.38 9.33 9.44
C LYS A 156 2.89 9.55 9.58
N ASP A 157 3.44 9.46 10.78
CA ASP A 157 4.86 9.71 11.04
C ASP A 157 5.76 8.69 10.29
N HIS A 158 5.37 7.42 10.26
CA HIS A 158 6.07 6.39 9.48
C HIS A 158 6.03 6.67 7.97
N VAL A 159 4.86 7.05 7.45
CA VAL A 159 4.69 7.38 6.02
C VAL A 159 5.43 8.65 5.64
N ASP A 160 5.39 9.68 6.48
CA ASP A 160 6.14 10.92 6.29
C ASP A 160 7.65 10.64 6.29
N SER A 161 8.15 9.74 7.15
CA SER A 161 9.55 9.31 7.16
C SER A 161 9.95 8.63 5.84
N ILE A 162 9.15 7.68 5.35
CA ILE A 162 9.39 7.00 4.05
C ILE A 162 9.40 8.01 2.91
N CYS A 163 8.38 8.87 2.84
CA CYS A 163 8.27 9.89 1.79
C CYS A 163 9.41 10.90 1.84
N CYS A 164 9.79 11.35 3.04
CA CYS A 164 10.90 12.29 3.24
C CYS A 164 12.23 11.67 2.81
N ALA A 165 12.48 10.41 3.16
CA ALA A 165 13.70 9.71 2.74
C ALA A 165 13.80 9.57 1.21
N ARG A 166 12.68 9.28 0.52
CA ARG A 166 12.67 9.12 -0.94
C ARG A 166 12.67 10.44 -1.71
N LEU A 167 11.86 11.41 -1.30
CA LEU A 167 11.61 12.66 -2.05
C LEU A 167 12.50 13.82 -1.59
N GLY A 168 13.08 13.74 -0.40
CA GLY A 168 13.91 14.79 0.20
C GLY A 168 13.18 16.14 0.25
N ARG A 169 13.83 17.19 -0.25
CA ARG A 169 13.30 18.57 -0.26
C ARG A 169 12.03 18.77 -1.10
N LYS A 170 11.68 17.81 -1.98
CA LYS A 170 10.42 17.88 -2.76
C LYS A 170 9.21 17.48 -1.93
N PHE A 171 9.42 16.80 -0.80
CA PHE A 171 8.35 16.45 0.11
C PHE A 171 7.91 17.69 0.91
N PRO A 172 6.60 17.98 0.98
CA PRO A 172 6.13 19.13 1.75
C PRO A 172 6.47 18.99 3.24
N ALA A 173 6.92 20.09 3.86
CA ALA A 173 7.23 20.12 5.30
C ALA A 173 6.00 19.81 6.19
N SER A 174 4.78 19.93 5.66
CA SER A 174 3.55 19.57 6.34
C SER A 174 3.26 18.05 6.38
N GLY A 175 4.02 17.24 5.64
CA GLY A 175 3.77 15.81 5.47
C GLY A 175 2.62 15.51 4.49
N VAL A 176 2.13 14.26 4.51
CA VAL A 176 1.09 13.75 3.60
C VAL A 176 -0.31 14.38 3.76
N GLY A 177 -0.52 15.19 4.80
CA GLY A 177 -1.78 15.88 5.11
C GLY A 177 -2.63 15.19 6.19
N LYS A 178 -3.53 15.95 6.84
CA LYS A 178 -4.28 15.49 8.03
C LYS A 178 -5.25 14.33 7.74
N ASN A 179 -5.94 14.36 6.60
CA ASN A 179 -6.96 13.36 6.26
C ASN A 179 -6.38 12.14 5.51
N TRP A 180 -5.08 12.17 5.22
CA TRP A 180 -4.46 11.14 4.38
C TRP A 180 -4.58 9.76 5.02
N THR A 181 -4.35 9.65 6.33
CA THR A 181 -4.41 8.35 7.02
C THR A 181 -5.80 7.74 6.94
N SER A 182 -6.86 8.53 7.13
CA SER A 182 -8.24 8.04 7.05
C SER A 182 -8.57 7.54 5.64
N CYS A 183 -8.12 8.26 4.61
CA CYS A 183 -8.23 7.81 3.22
C CYS A 183 -7.43 6.54 2.96
N PHE A 184 -6.22 6.42 3.52
CA PHE A 184 -5.36 5.24 3.36
C PHE A 184 -6.00 3.99 3.95
N ILE A 185 -6.52 4.08 5.19
CA ILE A 185 -7.20 2.95 5.85
C ILE A 185 -8.47 2.58 5.10
N SER A 186 -9.26 3.57 4.67
CA SER A 186 -10.48 3.32 3.90
C SER A 186 -10.17 2.69 2.54
N LYS A 187 -9.06 3.04 1.90
CA LYS A 187 -8.62 2.46 0.63
C LYS A 187 -8.17 1.00 0.78
N HIS A 188 -7.56 0.66 1.91
CA HIS A 188 -7.00 -0.66 2.21
C HIS A 188 -7.78 -1.38 3.32
N SER A 189 -9.09 -1.12 3.41
CA SER A 189 -9.95 -1.65 4.47
C SER A 189 -10.09 -3.16 4.38
N ASP A 190 -9.99 -3.72 3.18
CA ASP A 190 -9.97 -5.16 2.94
C ASP A 190 -8.89 -5.89 3.76
N ARG A 191 -7.71 -5.26 3.92
CA ARG A 191 -6.59 -5.82 4.68
C ARG A 191 -6.51 -5.29 6.11
N LEU A 192 -6.83 -4.01 6.32
CA LEU A 192 -6.63 -3.33 7.61
C LEU A 192 -7.85 -3.38 8.54
N SER A 193 -9.07 -3.60 8.03
CA SER A 193 -10.31 -3.52 8.84
C SER A 193 -10.34 -4.50 10.02
N THR A 194 -9.70 -5.65 9.90
CA THR A 194 -9.66 -6.65 10.98
C THR A 194 -8.85 -6.17 12.19
N TYR A 195 -7.84 -5.35 11.94
CA TYR A 195 -6.89 -4.86 12.95
C TYR A 195 -7.24 -3.48 13.47
N TRP A 196 -7.93 -2.70 12.64
CA TRP A 196 -8.45 -1.38 12.95
C TRP A 196 -9.95 -1.47 13.14
N THR A 197 -10.37 -2.15 14.20
CA THR A 197 -11.74 -1.96 14.68
C THR A 197 -11.84 -0.54 15.22
N HIS A 198 -12.96 0.13 14.91
CA HIS A 198 -13.26 1.47 15.40
C HIS A 198 -12.93 1.51 16.89
N ASN A 199 -11.98 2.37 17.23
CA ASN A 199 -11.12 2.25 18.39
C ASN A 199 -11.86 1.67 19.59
N LEU A 200 -11.50 0.44 19.96
CA LEU A 200 -11.99 -0.21 21.16
C LEU A 200 -11.67 0.64 22.41
N ASP A 201 -10.76 1.62 22.34
CA ASP A 201 -10.56 2.64 23.39
C ASP A 201 -11.86 3.31 23.87
N GLU A 202 -12.81 3.60 22.97
CA GLU A 202 -14.10 4.18 23.38
C GLU A 202 -14.97 3.18 24.17
N LYS A 203 -14.79 1.88 23.96
CA LYS A 203 -15.61 0.82 24.59
C LYS A 203 -14.95 0.12 25.76
N TRP A 204 -13.62 0.01 25.78
CA TRP A 204 -12.86 -0.65 26.83
C TRP A 204 -12.50 0.31 27.96
N GLY A 205 -12.28 1.61 27.67
CA GLY A 205 -12.04 2.61 28.72
C GLY A 205 -13.18 2.70 29.75
N TRP A 206 -14.39 2.28 29.38
CA TRP A 206 -15.57 2.29 30.26
C TRP A 206 -15.88 0.93 30.89
N ALA A 207 -15.39 -0.17 30.32
CA ALA A 207 -15.69 -1.53 30.78
C ALA A 207 -14.63 -2.09 31.75
N VAL A 208 -13.46 -1.46 31.88
CA VAL A 208 -12.50 -1.86 32.90
C VAL A 208 -12.93 -1.28 34.25
N ASN A 209 -13.17 -2.18 35.21
CA ASN A 209 -13.43 -1.82 36.60
C ASN A 209 -12.34 -0.83 37.08
N PRO A 210 -12.69 0.41 37.47
CA PRO A 210 -11.72 1.42 37.90
C PRO A 210 -10.77 0.91 38.99
N HIS A 211 -11.24 -0.01 39.82
CA HIS A 211 -10.44 -0.65 40.85
C HIS A 211 -9.32 -1.53 40.26
N THR A 212 -9.64 -2.38 39.29
CA THR A 212 -8.67 -3.27 38.64
C THR A 212 -7.64 -2.48 37.83
N ASN A 213 -8.05 -1.40 37.15
CA ASN A 213 -7.10 -0.51 36.48
C ASN A 213 -6.14 0.13 37.48
N LYS A 214 -6.66 0.65 38.60
CA LYS A 214 -5.82 1.22 39.65
C LYS A 214 -4.82 0.21 40.19
N GLU A 215 -5.27 -1.00 40.55
CA GLU A 215 -4.37 -2.06 41.04
C GLU A 215 -3.30 -2.41 40.01
N TRP A 216 -3.65 -2.48 38.71
CA TRP A 216 -2.66 -2.75 37.66
C TRP A 216 -1.61 -1.64 37.53
N PHE A 217 -2.02 -0.36 37.58
CA PHE A 217 -1.07 0.76 37.55
C PHE A 217 -0.19 0.84 38.80
N ASP A 218 -0.76 0.58 39.99
CA ASP A 218 -0.01 0.51 41.25
C ASP A 218 1.05 -0.61 41.19
N LEU A 219 0.67 -1.78 40.63
CA LEU A 219 1.60 -2.89 40.40
C LEU A 219 2.72 -2.55 39.40
N LEU A 220 2.39 -1.87 38.30
CA LEU A 220 3.38 -1.45 37.30
C LEU A 220 4.35 -0.40 37.88
N GLU A 221 3.84 0.54 38.66
CA GLU A 221 4.65 1.55 39.33
C GLU A 221 5.61 0.91 40.36
N ASP A 222 5.14 -0.07 41.13
CA ASP A 222 5.97 -0.86 42.04
C ASP A 222 7.12 -1.57 41.32
N VAL A 223 6.86 -2.18 40.15
CA VAL A 223 7.88 -2.88 39.36
C VAL A 223 8.89 -1.89 38.76
N LEU A 224 8.44 -0.76 38.22
CA LEU A 224 9.35 0.26 37.67
C LEU A 224 10.23 0.92 38.72
N LYS A 225 9.77 0.99 39.98
CA LYS A 225 10.55 1.47 41.13
C LYS A 225 11.54 0.42 41.67
N GLY A 226 11.49 -0.81 41.17
CA GLY A 226 12.36 -1.89 41.64
C GLY A 226 11.94 -2.50 42.98
N ASN A 227 10.71 -2.26 43.44
CA ASN A 227 10.25 -2.70 44.76
C ASN A 227 9.85 -4.20 44.82
N ARG A 228 9.91 -4.91 43.69
CA ARG A 228 9.40 -6.30 43.56
C ARG A 228 10.38 -7.27 42.88
N ASP A 229 11.59 -6.82 42.62
CA ASP A 229 12.58 -7.52 41.79
C ASP A 229 13.14 -8.75 42.51
N ASP A 230 13.02 -8.78 43.82
CA ASP A 230 13.56 -9.77 44.76
C ASP A 230 12.64 -10.97 45.04
N LYS A 231 11.46 -11.06 44.38
CA LYS A 231 10.53 -12.18 44.55
C LYS A 231 10.47 -13.19 43.40
N PHE A 232 10.99 -12.88 42.21
CA PHE A 232 10.98 -13.83 41.09
C PHE A 232 12.10 -14.87 41.15
N ASP A 233 13.20 -14.58 41.88
CA ASP A 233 14.32 -15.51 42.06
C ASP A 233 14.09 -16.55 43.18
N LYS A 234 12.94 -16.52 43.86
CA LYS A 234 12.51 -17.59 44.78
C LYS A 234 11.55 -18.55 44.09
N PHE A 235 11.88 -18.95 42.87
CA PHE A 235 11.35 -20.21 42.36
C PHE A 235 11.99 -21.29 43.21
N ASP A 236 11.25 -21.80 44.20
CA ASP A 236 11.64 -23.03 44.87
C ASP A 236 11.98 -24.02 43.73
N PRO A 237 13.20 -24.57 43.69
CA PRO A 237 13.56 -25.51 42.65
C PRO A 237 12.44 -26.56 42.62
N PRO A 238 11.91 -26.91 41.43
CA PRO A 238 10.84 -27.89 41.33
C PRO A 238 11.26 -29.08 42.19
N PRO A 239 10.38 -29.60 43.07
CA PRO A 239 10.75 -30.65 44.00
C PRO A 239 11.44 -31.72 43.16
N THR A 240 12.75 -31.87 43.34
CA THR A 240 13.51 -32.93 42.73
C THR A 240 12.88 -34.18 43.31
N SER A 241 11.93 -34.73 42.57
CA SER A 241 11.38 -36.05 42.78
C SER A 241 12.59 -36.97 42.67
N VAL A 242 13.21 -37.26 43.81
CA VAL A 242 14.14 -38.36 44.00
C VAL A 242 13.30 -39.63 43.92
N GLY A 243 12.76 -39.88 42.73
CA GLY A 243 12.23 -41.17 42.32
C GLY A 243 13.38 -41.87 41.63
N ASN A 244 14.01 -42.78 42.36
CA ASN A 244 14.96 -43.76 41.82
C ASN A 244 14.39 -44.38 40.53
N ARG A 245 14.94 -43.98 39.39
CA ARG A 245 14.81 -44.71 38.13
C ARG A 245 16.22 -44.88 37.59
N ASP A 246 16.70 -46.11 37.71
CA ASP A 246 17.95 -46.63 37.14
C ASP A 246 17.89 -46.71 35.61
N ASP A 247 17.45 -45.64 34.94
CA ASP A 247 17.46 -45.56 33.49
C ASP A 247 18.78 -44.92 33.04
N LYS A 248 19.67 -45.84 32.67
CA LYS A 248 20.95 -45.65 32.01
C LYS A 248 20.78 -44.84 30.72
N PHE A 249 20.80 -43.51 30.83
CA PHE A 249 20.82 -42.60 29.70
C PHE A 249 22.27 -42.19 29.42
N ASP A 250 22.81 -42.68 28.31
CA ASP A 250 24.16 -42.32 27.85
C ASP A 250 24.22 -40.81 27.53
N PRO A 251 25.24 -40.08 28.03
CA PRO A 251 25.37 -38.65 27.78
C PRO A 251 25.78 -38.38 26.32
N PRO A 252 25.21 -37.37 25.65
CA PRO A 252 25.71 -36.90 24.37
C PRO A 252 27.09 -36.24 24.54
N PRO A 253 27.97 -36.30 23.52
CA PRO A 253 29.33 -35.79 23.62
C PRO A 253 29.34 -34.27 23.78
N THR A 254 29.85 -33.82 24.93
CA THR A 254 30.23 -32.45 25.22
C THR A 254 31.29 -32.00 24.21
N SER A 255 30.92 -31.10 23.30
CA SER A 255 31.88 -30.37 22.48
C SER A 255 32.44 -29.21 23.29
N ALA A 256 33.74 -29.30 23.55
CA ALA A 256 34.55 -28.27 24.17
C ALA A 256 34.92 -27.19 23.14
N GLY A 257 35.00 -25.94 23.60
CA GLY A 257 35.51 -24.78 22.86
C GLY A 257 34.49 -23.64 22.89
N SER A 258 34.81 -22.39 23.23
CA SER A 258 36.10 -21.73 23.37
C SER A 258 35.84 -20.44 24.14
N SER A 259 36.57 -20.24 25.23
CA SER A 259 36.65 -18.98 25.97
C SER A 259 37.59 -18.02 25.22
N GLY A 260 37.05 -16.96 24.59
CA GLY A 260 37.81 -15.74 24.26
C GLY A 260 37.30 -14.65 25.22
N GLN A 261 38.08 -14.26 26.23
CA GLN A 261 39.15 -13.27 26.17
C GLN A 261 38.57 -11.87 25.93
N ALA A 262 38.33 -11.17 27.03
CA ALA A 262 38.01 -9.76 27.07
C ALA A 262 39.30 -8.98 26.83
N ASP A 263 39.38 -8.31 25.69
CA ASP A 263 40.41 -7.31 25.43
C ASP A 263 39.86 -5.95 25.87
N ASP A 264 40.52 -5.41 26.90
CA ASP A 264 40.51 -4.01 27.30
C ASP A 264 40.90 -3.15 26.09
N VAL A 265 40.02 -2.23 25.69
CA VAL A 265 40.36 -1.16 24.74
C VAL A 265 40.07 0.17 25.44
N ASP A 266 41.12 0.70 26.06
CA ASP A 266 41.29 2.13 26.28
C ASP A 266 41.47 2.79 24.91
N ASP A 267 40.52 3.65 24.50
CA ASP A 267 40.73 4.60 23.40
C ASP A 267 40.18 5.98 23.81
N ASP A 268 40.99 6.66 24.63
CA ASP A 268 41.01 8.11 24.81
C ASP A 268 41.42 8.77 23.49
N SER A 269 40.44 8.95 22.59
CA SER A 269 40.62 9.77 21.38
C SER A 269 39.78 11.04 21.46
N ASP A 270 40.48 12.10 21.85
CA ASP A 270 40.22 13.52 21.60
C ASP A 270 39.12 13.81 20.55
N MET A 271 37.96 14.25 21.03
CA MET A 271 36.98 14.93 20.18
C MET A 271 37.39 16.40 20.02
N PRO A 272 37.84 16.86 18.84
CA PRO A 272 38.16 18.27 18.64
C PRO A 272 36.89 19.13 18.77
N ALA A 273 37.03 20.23 19.51
CA ALA A 273 36.00 21.23 19.72
C ALA A 273 35.38 21.67 18.38
N LEU A 274 34.11 21.32 18.16
CA LEU A 274 33.32 21.84 17.07
C LEU A 274 33.18 23.36 17.25
N ILE A 275 33.89 24.08 16.39
CA ILE A 275 33.71 25.51 16.14
C ILE A 275 32.23 25.73 15.83
N ARG A 276 31.54 26.35 16.78
CA ARG A 276 30.17 26.85 16.59
C ARG A 276 30.26 28.06 15.69
N ASP A 277 29.96 27.89 14.40
CA ASP A 277 29.71 29.04 13.53
C ASP A 277 28.53 29.85 14.08
N PRO A 278 28.66 31.18 14.20
CA PRO A 278 27.57 32.03 14.65
C PRO A 278 26.42 32.02 13.63
N PRO A 279 25.17 32.10 14.11
CA PRO A 279 24.00 32.09 13.23
C PRO A 279 24.03 33.30 12.27
N PRO A 280 23.60 33.14 11.01
CA PRO A 280 23.56 34.25 10.07
C PRO A 280 22.59 35.32 10.57
N THR A 281 23.13 36.52 10.76
CA THR A 281 22.36 37.74 11.01
C THR A 281 21.38 37.94 9.86
N ARG A 282 20.09 37.92 10.22
CA ARG A 282 18.96 38.23 9.35
C ARG A 282 19.07 39.69 8.93
N SER A 283 19.67 39.92 7.76
CA SER A 283 19.73 41.22 7.10
C SER A 283 18.32 41.68 6.75
N SER A 284 17.84 42.67 7.50
CA SER A 284 16.66 43.46 7.18
C SER A 284 17.01 44.48 6.10
N GLY A 285 16.54 44.24 4.89
CA GLY A 285 16.53 45.13 3.74
C GLY A 285 15.77 44.41 2.64
N GLN A 286 14.98 45.03 1.79
CA GLN A 286 14.69 46.41 1.54
C GLN A 286 13.39 46.37 0.71
N ALA A 287 12.48 47.31 0.93
CA ALA A 287 11.30 47.46 0.11
C ALA A 287 11.70 48.03 -1.25
N ASP A 288 11.48 47.27 -2.32
CA ASP A 288 11.37 47.72 -3.71
C ASP A 288 10.17 46.93 -4.25
N GLU A 289 8.96 47.47 -4.30
CA GLU A 289 8.44 48.40 -5.31
C GLU A 289 8.60 47.88 -6.76
N VAL A 290 7.45 47.83 -7.44
CA VAL A 290 7.19 47.71 -8.89
C VAL A 290 7.55 46.39 -9.61
N ASN A 291 6.52 45.65 -10.05
CA ASN A 291 6.01 45.80 -11.42
C ASN A 291 4.75 44.96 -11.68
N ASP A 292 3.73 45.69 -12.14
CA ASP A 292 2.57 45.25 -12.88
C ASP A 292 2.94 44.29 -14.02
N ASP A 293 2.32 43.11 -14.07
CA ASP A 293 1.96 42.40 -15.30
C ASP A 293 1.28 41.06 -14.94
N MET A 294 0.03 41.17 -14.49
CA MET A 294 -0.84 40.01 -14.34
C MET A 294 -1.75 39.96 -15.58
N PRO A 295 -1.64 38.93 -16.44
CA PRO A 295 -2.42 38.89 -17.67
C PRO A 295 -3.91 38.71 -17.36
N ALA A 296 -4.70 39.60 -17.96
CA ALA A 296 -6.15 39.62 -17.93
C ALA A 296 -6.76 38.24 -18.26
N LEU A 297 -7.33 37.58 -17.26
CA LEU A 297 -8.31 36.52 -17.48
C LEU A 297 -9.63 37.16 -17.83
N ALA A 298 -9.87 37.24 -19.14
CA ALA A 298 -11.12 37.62 -19.75
C ALA A 298 -12.28 36.76 -19.20
N SER A 299 -13.29 37.48 -18.71
CA SER A 299 -14.72 37.21 -18.87
C SER A 299 -15.17 35.74 -18.78
N LEU A 300 -15.46 35.29 -17.57
CA LEU A 300 -16.43 34.22 -17.36
C LEU A 300 -17.82 34.85 -17.34
N GLU A 301 -18.53 34.70 -18.45
CA GLU A 301 -19.93 35.09 -18.60
C GLU A 301 -20.78 34.45 -17.50
N LYS A 302 -21.61 35.30 -16.89
CA LYS A 302 -22.62 34.92 -15.92
C LYS A 302 -23.78 34.30 -16.70
N ASP A 303 -23.81 32.98 -16.79
CA ASP A 303 -25.04 32.29 -17.15
C ASP A 303 -25.96 32.26 -15.93
N THR A 304 -26.99 33.11 -16.04
CA THR A 304 -28.20 33.13 -15.24
C THR A 304 -28.82 31.74 -15.18
N TYR A 305 -28.93 31.20 -13.98
CA TYR A 305 -29.82 30.06 -13.71
C TYR A 305 -31.25 30.52 -13.95
N GLY A 306 -31.83 30.05 -15.05
CA GLY A 306 -33.26 30.10 -15.31
C GLY A 306 -33.97 29.16 -14.34
N ASP A 307 -34.76 29.78 -13.48
CA ASP A 307 -35.75 29.22 -12.59
C ASP A 307 -36.97 28.80 -13.44
N ASP A 308 -36.93 27.60 -14.01
CA ASP A 308 -38.08 27.00 -14.68
C ASP A 308 -38.87 26.18 -13.67
N GLY A 309 -39.83 26.85 -13.03
CA GLY A 309 -40.93 26.22 -12.33
C GLY A 309 -41.66 25.25 -13.26
N VAL A 310 -41.86 24.03 -12.78
CA VAL A 310 -42.84 23.09 -13.33
C VAL A 310 -43.86 22.86 -12.24
N ASP A 311 -44.92 23.65 -12.35
CA ASP A 311 -46.19 23.48 -11.68
C ASP A 311 -46.93 22.24 -12.25
N GLU A 312 -47.55 21.54 -11.31
CA GLU A 312 -48.90 20.97 -11.36
C GLU A 312 -49.24 19.80 -12.33
N ASP A 313 -49.66 18.72 -11.66
CA ASP A 313 -50.92 17.97 -11.83
C ASP A 313 -51.22 17.18 -13.11
N GLU A 314 -51.54 15.89 -12.91
CA GLU A 314 -52.69 15.13 -13.44
C GLU A 314 -52.43 13.63 -13.15
N ASP A 315 -53.05 13.05 -12.12
CA ASP A 315 -54.35 12.35 -12.14
C ASP A 315 -54.62 11.50 -13.39
N GLY A 316 -54.89 10.20 -13.21
CA GLY A 316 -55.16 9.32 -14.35
C GLY A 316 -55.15 7.81 -14.09
N GLY A 317 -56.16 7.32 -13.38
CA GLY A 317 -56.89 6.11 -13.78
C GLY A 317 -56.25 4.74 -13.56
N HIS A 318 -56.53 4.12 -12.42
CA HIS A 318 -56.41 2.67 -12.22
C HIS A 318 -57.71 1.98 -12.66
N THR A 319 -57.72 1.35 -13.83
CA THR A 319 -58.80 0.44 -14.24
C THR A 319 -58.48 -0.97 -13.79
N LEU A 320 -59.24 -1.46 -12.79
CA LEU A 320 -59.38 -2.88 -12.49
C LEU A 320 -60.17 -3.54 -13.64
N SER A 321 -59.63 -4.62 -14.19
CA SER A 321 -60.40 -5.58 -14.98
C SER A 321 -60.43 -6.91 -14.21
N LEU A 322 -61.64 -7.43 -14.12
CA LEU A 322 -62.07 -8.71 -13.53
C LEU A 322 -61.30 -9.91 -14.06
#